data_AF-A0A9D8AM21-F1
#
_entry.id   AF-A0A9D8AM21-F1
#
_cell.length_a   1.000
_cell.length_b   1.000
_cell.length_c   1.000
_cell.angle_alpha   90.00
_cell.angle_beta   90.00
_cell.angle_gamma   90.00
#
_symmetry.space_group_name_H-M   'P 1'
#
loop_
_entity.id
_entity.type
_entity.pdbx_description
1 polymer ?
#
loop_
_entity_poly.entity_id
_entity_poly.type
_entity_poly.pdbx_seq_one_letter_code
_entity_poly.pdbx_strand_id
1 'polypeptide(L)' 'METVDIPLSKLSFAQKLNLMETIWDDLTKDEKNLESPVWHNDILKDREKAVAAGKAKFSDWKEAKERIKRNISCE' A
#
# COMPACT_ATOMS: atom_id res chain seq x y z
N MET A 1 -0.32 -24.64 -5.02
CA MET A 1 -0.15 -23.27 -5.56
C MET A 1 0.85 -23.39 -6.68
N GLU A 2 0.46 -23.09 -7.91
CA GLU A 2 1.39 -23.13 -9.04
C GLU A 2 2.28 -21.90 -8.98
N THR A 3 3.60 -22.11 -9.11
CA THR A 3 4.58 -21.03 -9.13
C THR A 3 4.91 -20.68 -10.57
N VAL A 4 4.83 -19.40 -10.92
CA VAL A 4 5.30 -18.91 -12.22
C VAL A 4 6.81 -18.68 -12.13
N ASP A 5 7.60 -19.39 -12.93
CA ASP A 5 9.04 -19.15 -13.04
C ASP A 5 9.31 -17.97 -13.98
N ILE A 6 9.74 -16.84 -13.42
CA ILE A 6 10.12 -15.64 -14.16
C ILE A 6 11.64 -15.47 -13.99
N PRO A 7 12.43 -15.42 -15.07
CA PRO A 7 13.88 -15.28 -14.97
C PRO A 7 14.27 -13.83 -14.62
N LEU A 8 13.96 -13.39 -13.39
CA LEU A 8 14.14 -12.02 -12.90
C LEU A 8 15.58 -11.54 -13.01
N SER A 9 16.57 -12.44 -12.98
CA SER A 9 17.98 -12.10 -13.18
C SER A 9 18.30 -11.53 -14.56
N LYS A 10 17.46 -11.81 -15.57
CA LYS A 10 17.61 -11.28 -16.94
C LYS A 10 16.95 -9.91 -17.13
N LEU A 11 16.19 -9.42 -16.15
CA LEU A 11 15.52 -8.13 -16.22
C LEU A 11 16.40 -7.04 -15.60
N SER A 12 16.47 -5.89 -16.29
CA SER A 12 16.99 -4.66 -15.70
C SER A 12 16.14 -4.21 -14.52
N PHE A 13 16.67 -3.31 -13.68
CA PHE A 13 15.93 -2.75 -12.54
C PHE A 13 14.60 -2.10 -12.97
N ALA A 14 14.63 -1.28 -14.05
CA ALA A 14 13.43 -0.64 -14.58
C ALA A 14 12.39 -1.66 -15.08
N GLN A 15 12.84 -2.75 -15.72
CA GLN A 15 11.93 -3.82 -16.16
C GLN A 15 11.29 -4.57 -14.99
N LYS A 16 12.02 -4.75 -13.88
CA LYS A 16 11.45 -5.34 -12.66
C LYS A 16 10.37 -4.45 -12.04
N LEU A 17 10.61 -3.14 -11.99
CA LEU A 17 9.61 -2.18 -11.49
C LEU A 17 8.35 -2.19 -12.37
N ASN A 18 8.51 -2.11 -13.69
CA ASN A 18 7.38 -2.17 -14.60
C ASN A 18 6.62 -3.51 -14.48
N LEU A 19 7.33 -4.63 -14.34
CA LEU A 19 6.69 -5.93 -14.09
C LEU A 19 5.87 -5.92 -12.79
N MET A 20 6.41 -5.35 -11.70
CA MET A 20 5.68 -5.20 -10.44
C MET A 20 4.42 -4.35 -10.62
N GLU A 21 4.53 -3.21 -11.31
CA GLU A 21 3.39 -2.32 -11.59
C GLU A 21 2.32 -3.00 -12.45
N THR A 22 2.73 -3.75 -13.48
CA THR A 22 1.81 -4.50 -14.35
C THR A 22 1.06 -5.58 -13.58
N ILE A 23 1.76 -6.33 -12.72
CA ILE A 23 1.13 -7.33 -11.84
C ILE A 23 0.15 -6.62 -10.90
N TRP A 24 0.55 -5.49 -10.32
CA TRP A 24 -0.30 -4.75 -9.38
C TRP A 24 -1.57 -4.22 -10.06
N ASP A 25 -1.46 -3.62 -11.24
CA ASP A 25 -2.60 -3.14 -12.03
C ASP A 25 -3.58 -4.28 -12.34
N ASP A 26 -3.07 -5.45 -12.72
CA ASP A 26 -3.91 -6.61 -12.99
C ASP A 26 -4.64 -7.14 -11.75
N LEU A 27 -3.92 -7.27 -10.62
CA LEU A 27 -4.50 -7.71 -9.35
C LEU A 27 -5.63 -6.80 -8.87
N THR A 28 -5.53 -5.49 -9.13
CA THR A 28 -6.55 -4.51 -8.70
C THR A 28 -7.82 -4.52 -9.56
N LYS A 29 -7.85 -5.22 -10.70
CA LYS A 29 -9.05 -5.28 -11.56
C LYS A 29 -10.16 -6.15 -10.99
N ASP A 30 -9.81 -7.12 -10.14
CA ASP A 30 -10.77 -8.00 -9.49
C ASP A 30 -10.60 -7.98 -7.96
N GLU A 31 -10.86 -6.81 -7.38
CA GLU A 31 -10.79 -6.57 -5.93
C GLU A 31 -11.64 -7.55 -5.10
N LYS A 32 -12.63 -8.22 -5.73
CA LYS A 32 -13.52 -9.17 -5.06
C LYS A 32 -12.88 -10.54 -4.86
N ASN A 33 -11.84 -10.89 -5.61
CA ASN A 33 -11.14 -12.17 -5.47
C ASN A 33 -10.23 -12.23 -4.24
N LEU A 34 -9.92 -11.08 -3.62
CA LEU A 34 -9.11 -11.02 -2.42
C LEU A 34 -9.94 -10.50 -1.25
N GLU A 35 -10.45 -11.42 -0.43
CA GLU A 35 -11.10 -11.04 0.82
C GLU A 35 -10.10 -10.34 1.73
N SER A 36 -10.47 -9.16 2.22
CA SER A 36 -9.71 -8.47 3.26
C SER A 36 -9.57 -9.39 4.48
N PRO A 37 -8.39 -9.46 5.12
CA PRO A 37 -8.22 -10.21 6.35
C PRO A 37 -9.25 -9.79 7.41
N VAL A 38 -9.75 -10.74 8.22
CA VAL A 38 -10.78 -10.48 9.24
C VAL A 38 -10.40 -9.32 10.17
N TRP A 39 -9.12 -9.26 10.57
CA TRP A 39 -8.61 -8.21 11.46
C TRP A 39 -8.65 -6.80 10.84
N HIS A 40 -8.69 -6.68 9.50
CA HIS A 40 -8.64 -5.40 8.80
C HIS A 40 -9.85 -4.53 9.16
N ASN A 41 -11.04 -5.14 9.26
CA ASN A 41 -12.27 -4.46 9.65
C ASN A 41 -12.18 -3.84 11.05
N ASP A 42 -11.58 -4.55 12.01
CA ASP A 42 -11.47 -4.07 13.39
C ASP A 42 -10.55 -2.85 13.46
N ILE A 43 -9.43 -2.86 12.73
CA ILE A 43 -8.54 -1.71 12.60
C ILE A 43 -9.23 -0.51 11.97
N LEU A 44 -10.05 -0.72 10.93
CA LEU A 44 -10.81 0.38 10.31
C LEU A 44 -11.80 1.00 11.29
N LYS A 45 -12.59 0.18 11.99
CA LYS A 45 -13.53 0.64 13.02
C LYS A 45 -12.84 1.44 14.13
N ASP A 46 -11.69 0.99 14.59
CA ASP A 46 -10.96 1.68 15.65
C ASP A 46 -10.39 3.02 15.17
N ARG A 47 -9.92 3.10 13.92
CA ARG A 47 -9.49 4.35 13.29
C ARG A 47 -10.65 5.32 13.11
N GLU A 48 -11.81 4.86 12.65
CA GLU A 48 -13.02 5.67 12.52
C GLU A 48 -13.46 6.25 13.86
N LYS A 49 -13.50 5.43 14.92
CA LYS A 49 -13.79 5.90 16.28
C LYS A 49 -12.79 6.94 16.76
N ALA A 50 -11.50 6.75 16.48
CA ALA A 50 -10.46 7.71 16.87
C ALA A 50 -10.64 9.06 16.17
N VAL A 51 -11.04 9.05 14.89
CA VAL A 51 -11.36 10.27 14.14
C VAL A 51 -12.60 10.95 14.72
N ALA A 52 -13.68 10.21 14.96
CA ALA A 52 -14.91 10.73 15.55
C ALA A 52 -14.69 11.32 16.96
N ALA A 53 -13.79 10.72 17.74
CA ALA A 53 -13.40 11.20 19.07
C ALA A 53 -12.36 12.35 19.03
N GLY A 54 -11.95 12.81 17.84
CA GLY A 54 -10.94 13.87 17.67
C GLY A 54 -9.51 13.46 18.03
N LYS A 55 -9.27 12.17 18.29
CA LYS A 55 -7.95 11.59 18.63
C LYS A 55 -7.09 11.32 17.40
N ALA A 56 -7.71 11.25 16.22
CA ALA A 56 -7.03 11.16 14.93
C ALA A 56 -7.61 12.19 13.95
N LYS A 57 -6.81 12.62 12.99
CA LYS A 57 -7.22 13.58 11.97
C LYS A 57 -6.67 13.15 10.61
N PHE A 58 -7.43 13.43 9.57
CA PHE A 58 -6.92 13.36 8.20
C PHE A 58 -5.86 14.44 8.01
N SER A 59 -4.83 14.12 7.22
CA SER A 59 -3.85 15.08 6.75
C SER A 59 -4.04 15.26 5.25
N ASP A 60 -3.83 16.47 4.75
CA ASP A 60 -3.64 16.65 3.32
C ASP A 60 -2.43 15.82 2.85
N TRP A 61 -2.51 15.30 1.63
CA TRP A 61 -1.50 14.38 1.11
C TRP A 61 -0.13 15.05 0.92
N LYS A 62 -0.12 16.31 0.48
CA LYS A 62 1.12 17.07 0.32
C LYS A 62 1.73 17.36 1.69
N GLU A 63 0.92 17.77 2.65
CA GLU A 63 1.38 18.00 4.03
C GLU A 63 1.92 16.73 4.69
N ALA A 64 1.26 15.59 4.47
CA ALA A 64 1.71 14.30 4.98
C ALA A 64 3.08 13.93 4.41
N LYS A 65 3.28 14.09 3.08
CA LYS A 65 4.58 13.87 2.43
C LYS A 65 5.68 14.76 3.00
N GLU A 66 5.43 16.05 3.17
CA GLU A 66 6.42 16.97 3.73
C GLU A 66 6.77 16.64 5.19
N ARG A 67 5.78 16.25 5.99
CA ARG A 67 6.00 15.79 7.37
C ARG A 67 6.85 14.52 7.41
N ILE A 68 6.54 13.53 6.58
CA ILE A 68 7.29 12.28 6.49
C ILE A 68 8.73 12.57 6.04
N LYS A 69 8.91 13.37 4.98
CA LYS A 69 10.23 13.76 4.48
C LYS A 69 11.08 14.39 5.57
N ARG A 70 10.55 15.37 6.31
CA ARG A 70 11.26 16.01 7.45
C ARG A 70 11.70 15.01 8.53
N ASN A 71 10.86 14.02 8.83
CA ASN A 71 11.13 13.03 9.87
C ASN A 71 12.12 11.95 9.42
N ILE A 72 12.22 11.67 8.11
CA ILE A 72 13.17 10.71 7.56
C ILE A 72 14.50 11.39 7.20
N SER A 73 14.50 12.68 6.86
CA SER A 73 15.70 13.42 6.44
C SER A 73 16.53 13.99 7.59
N CYS A 74 16.21 13.68 8.85
CA CYS A 74 17.07 13.99 9.99
C CYS A 74 18.05 12.82 10.21
N GLU A 75 19.13 12.81 9.42
CA GLU A 75 20.47 12.36 9.83
C GLU A 75 21.40 13.59 9.80
#